data_AF-A0A7C3P5G1-F1
#
_entry.id   AF-A0A7C3P5G1-F1
#
_cell.length_a   1.000
_cell.length_b   1.000
_cell.length_c   1.000
_cell.angle_alpha   90.00
_cell.angle_beta   90.00
_cell.angle_gamma   90.00
#
_symmetry.space_group_name_H-M   'P 1'
#
loop_
_entity.id
_entity.type
_entity.pdbx_description
1 polymer ?
#
loop_
_entity_poly.entity_id
_entity_poly.type
_entity_poly.pdbx_seq_one_letter_code
_entity_poly.pdbx_strand_id
1 'polypeptide(L)'
;MLASSRAPSRYNDTVSNSRPVLFQPPNLPLIVGLTAQLLSWILPYGTLNFVAALVAFGALFTWAWLELFQGVNVFRRALGCAVLLWLIISKLT
;
A
#
# COMPACT_ATOMS: atom_id res chain seq x y z
N MET A 1 30.49 -52.90 -18.07
CA MET A 1 30.22 -52.06 -16.88
C MET A 1 30.41 -50.61 -17.28
N LEU A 2 29.36 -49.80 -17.16
CA LEU A 2 29.28 -48.33 -17.00
C LEU A 2 27.91 -47.89 -17.53
N ALA A 3 26.87 -48.32 -16.82
CA ALA A 3 25.55 -47.73 -16.95
C ALA A 3 25.58 -46.35 -16.27
N SER A 4 25.15 -45.35 -17.02
CA SER A 4 24.26 -44.28 -16.59
C SER A 4 24.24 -43.93 -15.10
N SER A 5 24.86 -42.79 -14.74
CA SER A 5 24.31 -41.92 -13.70
C SER A 5 24.82 -40.49 -13.85
N ARG A 6 24.45 -39.81 -14.94
CA ARG A 6 24.37 -38.34 -14.89
C ARG A 6 23.20 -38.02 -13.96
N ALA A 7 23.50 -37.71 -12.71
CA ALA A 7 22.51 -37.14 -11.81
C ALA A 7 21.93 -35.88 -12.47
N PRO A 8 20.60 -35.76 -12.64
CA PRO A 8 20.02 -34.53 -13.16
C PRO A 8 20.35 -33.37 -12.21
N SER A 9 20.62 -32.24 -12.83
CA SER A 9 21.14 -31.00 -12.27
C SER A 9 20.17 -30.38 -11.24
N ARG A 10 20.17 -30.90 -10.01
CA ARG A 10 19.34 -30.41 -8.89
C ARG A 10 19.59 -28.94 -8.51
N TYR A 11 20.62 -28.33 -9.09
CA TYR A 11 20.95 -26.92 -8.96
C TYR A 11 20.17 -26.03 -9.95
N ASN A 12 19.84 -26.54 -11.14
CA ASN A 12 19.16 -25.75 -12.17
C ASN A 12 17.65 -25.66 -11.93
N ASP A 13 17.12 -26.56 -11.09
CA ASP A 13 15.68 -26.69 -10.83
C ASP A 13 15.17 -25.66 -9.80
N THR A 14 16.05 -25.18 -8.92
CA THR A 14 15.70 -24.29 -7.80
C THR A 14 15.69 -22.82 -8.20
N VAL A 15 16.45 -22.43 -9.22
CA VAL A 15 16.53 -21.04 -9.70
C VAL A 15 15.39 -20.73 -10.67
N SER A 16 14.82 -21.74 -11.34
CA SER A 16 13.78 -21.58 -12.36
C SER A 16 12.40 -21.23 -11.79
N ASN A 17 12.12 -21.46 -10.51
CA ASN A 17 10.77 -21.34 -9.95
C ASN A 17 10.59 -20.20 -8.93
N SER A 18 11.59 -19.34 -8.80
CA SER A 18 11.52 -18.11 -8.03
C SER A 18 10.88 -17.03 -8.90
N ARG A 19 9.57 -17.13 -9.18
CA ARG A 19 8.84 -16.00 -9.77
C ARG A 19 8.75 -14.91 -8.70
N PRO A 20 9.46 -13.76 -8.81
CA PRO A 20 9.16 -12.65 -7.93
C PRO A 20 7.69 -12.28 -8.18
N VAL A 21 6.86 -12.41 -7.16
CA VAL A 21 5.47 -11.95 -7.19
C VAL A 21 5.55 -10.42 -7.23
N LEU A 22 5.65 -9.87 -8.43
CA LEU A 22 5.82 -8.44 -8.70
C LEU A 22 4.52 -7.64 -8.56
N PHE A 23 3.38 -8.32 -8.43
CA PHE A 23 2.08 -7.68 -8.39
C PHE A 23 1.38 -7.96 -7.08
N GLN A 24 1.37 -6.95 -6.21
CA GLN A 24 0.47 -6.87 -5.08
C GLN A 24 -0.74 -6.02 -5.50
N PRO A 25 -1.98 -6.51 -5.36
CA PRO A 25 -3.15 -5.72 -5.70
C PRO A 25 -3.20 -4.44 -4.84
N PRO A 26 -3.61 -3.30 -5.43
CA PRO A 26 -3.71 -2.04 -4.70
C PRO A 26 -4.73 -2.13 -3.57
N ASN A 27 -4.40 -1.49 -2.46
CA ASN A 27 -5.12 -1.56 -1.21
C ASN A 27 -6.40 -0.71 -1.33
N LEU A 28 -7.57 -1.33 -1.15
CA LEU A 28 -8.90 -0.68 -1.17
C LEU A 28 -8.97 0.65 -0.39
N PRO A 29 -8.37 0.79 0.81
CA PRO A 29 -8.50 2.03 1.58
C PRO A 29 -7.74 3.21 0.96
N LEU A 30 -6.70 2.97 0.15
CA LEU A 30 -5.94 4.01 -0.56
C LEU A 30 -6.83 4.67 -1.62
N ILE A 31 -7.53 3.84 -2.38
CA ILE A 31 -8.44 4.27 -3.44
C ILE A 31 -9.59 5.07 -2.82
N VAL A 32 -10.16 4.61 -1.72
CA VAL A 32 -11.23 5.33 -0.99
C VAL A 32 -10.73 6.67 -0.44
N GLY A 33 -9.54 6.72 0.17
CA GLY A 33 -8.96 7.95 0.69
C GLY A 33 -8.66 8.99 -0.40
N LEU A 34 -8.03 8.56 -1.50
CA LEU A 34 -7.72 9.46 -2.63
C LEU A 34 -8.99 9.95 -3.34
N THR A 35 -9.97 9.09 -3.55
CA THR A 35 -11.23 9.48 -4.20
C THR A 35 -12.03 10.46 -3.32
N ALA A 36 -12.08 10.24 -2.00
CA ALA A 36 -12.70 11.19 -1.07
C ALA A 36 -11.97 12.54 -1.02
N GLN A 37 -10.63 12.53 -1.02
CA GLN A 37 -9.81 13.74 -1.08
C GLN A 37 -10.10 14.55 -2.36
N LEU A 38 -10.08 13.89 -3.51
CA LEU A 38 -10.38 14.53 -4.80
C LEU A 38 -11.82 15.08 -4.84
N LEU A 39 -12.77 14.36 -4.26
CA LEU A 39 -14.15 14.80 -4.19
C LEU A 39 -14.29 16.06 -3.31
N SER A 40 -13.56 16.13 -2.20
CA SER A 40 -13.55 17.32 -1.33
C SER A 40 -13.02 18.59 -2.02
N TRP A 41 -12.13 18.46 -3.01
CA TRP A 41 -11.63 19.61 -3.77
C TRP A 41 -12.64 20.18 -4.76
N ILE A 42 -13.59 19.37 -5.22
CA ILE A 42 -14.61 19.79 -6.20
C ILE A 42 -15.85 20.34 -5.49
N LEU A 43 -16.04 20.00 -4.21
CA LEU A 43 -17.21 20.43 -3.45
C LEU A 43 -17.10 21.90 -2.99
N PRO A 44 -18.17 22.70 -3.16
CA PRO A 44 -18.20 24.10 -2.74
C PRO A 44 -18.02 24.24 -1.22
N TYR A 45 -17.33 25.31 -0.81
CA TYR A 45 -17.07 25.61 0.60
C TYR A 45 -18.39 25.66 1.41
N GLY A 46 -18.52 24.76 2.38
CA GLY A 46 -19.73 24.57 3.18
C GLY A 46 -19.71 23.28 4.00
N THR A 47 -20.82 22.93 4.66
CA THR A 47 -20.93 21.76 5.54
C THR A 47 -20.60 20.44 4.83
N LEU A 48 -20.98 20.31 3.55
CA LEU A 48 -20.68 19.12 2.74
C LEU A 48 -19.17 18.97 2.46
N ASN A 49 -18.47 20.09 2.22
CA ASN A 49 -17.02 20.08 2.06
C ASN A 49 -16.33 19.65 3.36
N PHE A 50 -16.81 20.14 4.52
CA PHE A 50 -16.28 19.73 5.82
C PHE A 50 -16.47 18.23 6.10
N VAL A 51 -17.66 17.68 5.84
CA VAL A 51 -17.92 16.24 5.99
C VAL A 51 -17.05 15.43 5.02
N ALA A 52 -16.93 15.84 3.77
CA ALA A 52 -16.06 15.17 2.80
C ALA A 52 -14.59 15.20 3.23
N ALA A 53 -14.10 16.34 3.75
CA ALA A 53 -12.76 16.47 4.28
C ALA A 53 -12.52 15.60 5.52
N LEU A 54 -13.53 15.46 6.39
CA LEU A 54 -13.46 14.58 7.56
C LEU A 54 -13.40 13.11 7.16
N VAL A 55 -14.21 12.71 6.16
CA VAL A 55 -14.20 11.34 5.60
C VAL A 55 -12.86 11.06 4.91
N ALA A 56 -12.35 12.00 4.13
CA ALA A 56 -11.03 11.87 3.49
C ALA A 56 -9.91 11.71 4.54
N PHE A 57 -9.93 12.53 5.60
CA PHE A 57 -8.99 12.42 6.71
C PHE A 57 -9.08 11.05 7.40
N GLY A 58 -10.30 10.60 7.75
CA GLY A 58 -10.50 9.31 8.40
C GLY A 58 -10.05 8.13 7.54
N ALA A 59 -10.40 8.13 6.25
CA ALA A 59 -10.00 7.09 5.31
C ALA A 59 -8.48 7.04 5.10
N LEU A 60 -7.83 8.19 4.91
CA LEU A 60 -6.37 8.28 4.77
C LEU A 60 -5.65 7.88 6.06
N PHE A 61 -6.18 8.26 7.21
CA PHE A 61 -5.66 7.84 8.51
C PHE A 61 -5.75 6.32 8.69
N THR A 62 -6.91 5.72 8.44
CA THR A 62 -7.10 4.27 8.54
C THR A 62 -6.21 3.51 7.56
N TRP A 63 -6.07 4.00 6.32
CA TRP A 63 -5.14 3.43 5.36
C TRP A 63 -3.70 3.49 5.87
N ALA A 64 -3.24 4.67 6.29
CA ALA A 64 -1.87 4.88 6.73
C ALA A 64 -1.51 4.05 7.96
N TRP A 65 -2.47 3.89 8.89
CA TRP A 65 -2.36 2.98 10.03
C TRP A 65 -2.23 1.52 9.60
N LEU A 66 -3.11 1.04 8.72
CA LEU A 66 -3.05 -0.33 8.21
C LEU A 66 -1.74 -0.60 7.47
N GLU A 67 -1.24 0.34 6.68
CA GLU A 67 0.05 0.22 6.00
C GLU A 67 1.24 0.17 6.95
N LEU A 68 1.21 0.95 8.03
CA LEU A 68 2.28 0.97 9.02
C LEU A 68 2.45 -0.40 9.72
N PHE A 69 1.33 -1.02 10.10
CA PHE A 69 1.32 -2.25 10.89
C PHE A 69 1.21 -3.52 10.05
N GLN A 70 0.42 -3.52 8.98
CA GLN A 70 0.17 -4.69 8.12
C GLN A 70 0.82 -4.59 6.73
N GLY A 71 1.66 -3.57 6.50
CA GLY A 71 2.41 -3.46 5.26
C GLY A 71 3.37 -4.63 5.06
N VAL A 72 3.13 -5.42 4.02
CA VAL A 72 3.97 -6.58 3.63
C VAL A 72 5.35 -6.19 3.12
N ASN A 73 5.55 -4.91 2.76
CA ASN A 73 6.81 -4.38 2.26
C ASN A 73 7.22 -3.11 3.02
N VAL A 74 8.52 -2.95 3.27
CA VAL A 74 9.08 -1.82 4.05
C VAL A 74 8.75 -0.47 3.38
N PHE A 75 8.74 -0.43 2.05
CA PHE A 75 8.34 0.76 1.30
C PHE A 75 6.91 1.23 1.63
N ARG A 76 5.96 0.30 1.73
CA ARG A 76 4.56 0.61 2.06
C ARG A 76 4.41 1.09 3.50
N ARG A 77 5.13 0.47 4.43
CA ARG A 77 5.17 0.89 5.85
C ARG A 77 5.72 2.32 5.98
N ALA A 78 6.76 2.65 5.22
CA ALA A 78 7.32 4.00 5.20
C ALA A 78 6.32 5.04 4.67
N LEU A 79 5.56 4.72 3.62
CA LEU A 79 4.48 5.60 3.12
C LEU A 79 3.36 5.79 4.16
N GLY A 80 2.92 4.72 4.83
CA GLY A 80 1.94 4.83 5.92
C GLY A 80 2.44 5.74 7.04
N CYS A 81 3.71 5.60 7.45
CA CYS A 81 4.33 6.46 8.45
C CYS A 81 4.38 7.92 8.00
N ALA A 82 4.82 8.17 6.76
CA ALA A 82 4.91 9.52 6.19
C ALA A 82 3.54 10.21 6.11
N VAL A 83 2.49 9.48 5.69
CA VAL A 83 1.13 10.02 5.62
C VAL A 83 0.57 10.32 7.01
N LEU A 84 0.79 9.45 8.01
CA LEU A 84 0.38 9.75 9.39
C LEU A 84 1.05 11.01 9.93
N LEU A 85 2.36 11.16 9.72
CA LEU A 85 3.09 12.36 10.12
C LEU A 85 2.56 13.61 9.42
N TRP A 86 2.33 13.53 8.11
CA TRP A 86 1.75 14.63 7.34
C TRP A 86 0.35 15.02 7.84
N LEU A 87 -0.50 14.03 8.15
CA LEU A 87 -1.83 14.27 8.72
C LEU A 87 -1.76 14.96 10.09
N ILE A 88 -0.80 14.60 10.93
CA ILE A 88 -0.61 15.24 12.25
C ILE A 88 -0.11 16.68 12.06
N ILE A 89 0.92 16.88 11.23
CA ILE A 89 1.52 18.20 10.98
C ILE A 89 0.50 19.17 10.37
N SER A 90 -0.29 18.71 9.39
CA SER A 90 -1.32 19.53 8.73
C SER A 90 -2.47 19.96 9.65
N LYS A 91 -2.62 19.35 10.83
CA LYS A 91 -3.58 19.77 11.86
C LYS A 91 -2.96 20.66 12.93
N LEU A 92 -1.63 20.68 13.02
CA LEU A 92 -0.89 21.49 13.99
C LEU A 92 -0.57 22.89 13.46
N THR A 93 -0.57 23.07 12.13
CA THR A 93 -0.35 24.34 11.42
C THR A 93 -1.68 24.93 10.99
#